data_AF-A0A0G4PR81-F1
#
_entry.id   AF-A0A0G4PR81-F1
#
_cell.length_a   1.000
_cell.length_b   1.000
_cell.length_c   1.000
_cell.angle_alpha   90.00
_cell.angle_beta   90.00
_cell.angle_gamma   90.00
#
_symmetry.space_group_name_H-M   'P 1'
#
loop_
_entity.id
_entity.type
_entity.pdbx_description
1 polymer ?
#
loop_
_entity_poly.entity_id
_entity_poly.type
_entity_poly.pdbx_seq_one_letter_code
_entity_poly.pdbx_strand_id
1 'polypeptide(L)'
;MGPSFQTGIILECCGPNDFPWSLRWSGEETFQDLADVHATYYDSLKQKQPSRPYALADYSYGGSFDLPPYTKDIMRRLDWTGCLLHVGRVMAEASPVRRAVSGLTLASLGTWTEVTFSLANVGRKYDPWSTVSWMDIFFYDPLRGVAASREEYRYTQLNRWEELVSNDLKFHGVDGHHYTMISTGRVQKFQPRLKNVLSARDL
;
A
#
# COMPACT_ATOMS: atom_id res chain seq x y z
N MET A 1 -24.53 -2.27 9.07
CA MET A 1 -24.33 -1.70 7.72
C MET A 1 -22.97 -1.04 7.71
N GLY A 2 -21.97 -1.66 7.07
CA GLY A 2 -20.63 -1.07 6.94
C GLY A 2 -20.61 0.08 5.92
N PRO A 3 -19.60 0.97 5.95
CA PRO A 3 -19.50 2.04 4.98
C PRO A 3 -19.29 1.48 3.56
N SER A 4 -20.08 1.96 2.60
CA SER A 4 -19.84 1.73 1.17
C SER A 4 -19.03 2.89 0.60
N PHE A 5 -17.89 2.57 -0.02
CA PHE A 5 -17.02 3.56 -0.66
C PHE A 5 -17.36 3.66 -2.15
N GLN A 6 -17.38 4.88 -2.70
CA GLN A 6 -17.81 5.12 -4.08
C GLN A 6 -16.67 5.05 -5.10
N THR A 7 -15.43 5.41 -4.73
CA THR A 7 -14.30 5.44 -5.66
C THR A 7 -12.97 5.15 -4.94
N GLY A 8 -12.19 4.19 -5.45
CA GLY A 8 -10.83 3.90 -5.00
C GLY A 8 -9.80 4.02 -6.14
N ILE A 9 -8.62 4.56 -5.84
CA ILE A 9 -7.45 4.61 -6.73
C ILE A 9 -6.29 3.94 -6.00
N ILE A 10 -5.90 2.73 -6.40
CA ILE A 10 -4.74 2.07 -5.79
C ILE A 10 -3.51 2.35 -6.66
N LEU A 11 -2.54 3.03 -6.08
CA LEU A 11 -1.18 3.23 -6.53
C LEU A 11 -0.28 2.28 -5.67
N GLU A 12 0.97 1.94 -6.02
CA GLU A 12 1.89 1.26 -5.06
C GLU A 12 3.41 1.61 -5.09
N CYS A 13 4.06 2.02 -3.96
CA CYS A 13 5.50 1.90 -3.59
C CYS A 13 5.67 1.91 -2.05
N CYS A 14 6.79 1.33 -1.60
CA CYS A 14 7.66 1.90 -0.56
C CYS A 14 8.81 2.74 -1.18
N GLY A 15 9.09 3.93 -0.64
CA GLY A 15 10.30 4.70 -0.96
C GLY A 15 10.28 6.11 -0.39
N PRO A 16 11.36 6.60 0.24
CA PRO A 16 11.36 7.86 0.97
C PRO A 16 11.56 9.03 0.00
N ASN A 17 10.92 10.14 0.36
CA ASN A 17 11.17 11.53 -0.02
C ASN A 17 10.06 12.19 -0.87
N ASP A 18 9.55 13.27 -0.26
CA ASP A 18 8.90 14.43 -0.85
C ASP A 18 7.42 14.34 -1.28
N PHE A 19 6.57 13.93 -0.34
CA PHE A 19 5.17 14.39 -0.29
C PHE A 19 4.93 15.16 1.01
N PRO A 20 4.16 16.28 0.99
CA PRO A 20 3.91 17.13 2.17
C PRO A 20 3.10 16.46 3.30
N TRP A 21 2.82 15.15 3.18
CA TRP A 21 2.16 14.30 4.17
C TRP A 21 2.91 12.98 4.41
N SER A 22 4.24 12.93 4.26
CA SER A 22 5.02 11.75 4.65
C SER A 22 4.86 11.48 6.15
N LEU A 23 4.26 10.34 6.52
CA LEU A 23 4.24 9.85 7.91
C LEU A 23 5.67 9.87 8.47
N ARG A 24 5.88 10.63 9.55
CA ARG A 24 7.11 10.58 10.33
C ARG A 24 6.91 9.54 11.43
N TRP A 25 7.33 8.31 11.16
CA TRP A 25 7.19 7.14 12.04
C TRP A 25 8.10 7.16 13.30
N SER A 26 8.35 8.32 13.89
CA SER A 26 9.04 8.41 15.18
C SER A 26 8.03 8.76 16.27
N GLY A 27 7.64 7.75 17.07
CA GLY A 27 6.73 7.93 18.22
C GLY A 27 5.26 7.63 17.96
N GLU A 28 4.90 7.06 16.80
CA GLU A 28 3.54 6.60 16.50
C GLU A 28 3.32 5.15 16.99
N GLU A 29 2.16 4.88 17.57
CA GLU A 29 1.77 3.54 18.00
C GLU A 29 1.43 2.64 16.80
N THR A 30 1.73 1.34 16.90
CA THR A 30 1.37 0.37 15.86
C THR A 30 -0.11 0.02 15.92
N PHE A 31 -0.75 -0.13 14.76
CA PHE A 31 -2.10 -0.67 14.70
C PHE A 31 -2.17 -2.10 15.25
N GLN A 32 -3.22 -2.42 15.99
CA GLN A 32 -3.42 -3.75 16.56
C GLN A 32 -4.07 -4.73 15.58
N ASP A 33 -5.00 -4.22 14.77
CA ASP A 33 -5.72 -4.99 13.77
C ASP A 33 -6.29 -4.08 12.65
N LEU A 34 -7.00 -4.68 11.71
CA LEU A 34 -7.62 -3.96 10.59
C LEU A 34 -8.73 -2.99 11.06
N ALA A 35 -9.45 -3.32 12.13
CA ALA A 35 -10.53 -2.47 12.64
C ALA A 35 -9.97 -1.18 13.25
N ASP A 36 -8.83 -1.26 13.92
CA ASP A 36 -8.09 -0.13 14.47
C ASP A 36 -7.58 0.83 13.37
N VAL A 37 -7.01 0.25 12.30
CA VAL A 37 -6.67 1.01 11.07
C VAL A 37 -7.92 1.67 10.50
N HIS A 38 -8.99 0.90 10.32
CA HIS A 38 -10.21 1.40 9.72
C HIS A 38 -10.82 2.55 10.51
N ALA A 39 -10.94 2.41 11.83
CA ALA A 39 -11.50 3.44 12.71
C ALA A 39 -10.67 4.73 12.65
N THR A 40 -9.35 4.63 12.81
CA THR A 40 -8.45 5.79 12.85
C THR A 40 -8.58 6.67 11.61
N TYR A 41 -8.54 6.07 10.42
CA TYR A 41 -8.62 6.84 9.18
C TYR A 41 -10.06 7.19 8.79
N TYR A 42 -11.04 6.33 9.08
CA TYR A 42 -12.45 6.64 8.84
C TYR A 42 -12.89 7.85 9.64
N ASP A 43 -12.55 7.92 10.93
CA ASP A 43 -12.89 9.04 11.80
C ASP A 43 -12.20 10.32 11.32
N SER A 44 -10.91 10.23 10.97
CA SER A 44 -10.13 11.34 10.41
C SER A 44 -10.72 11.84 9.08
N LEU A 45 -11.16 10.93 8.21
CA LEU A 45 -11.82 11.25 6.94
C LEU A 45 -13.14 11.97 7.20
N LYS A 46 -13.97 11.44 8.10
CA LYS A 46 -15.30 11.99 8.42
C LYS A 46 -15.24 13.34 9.09
N GLN A 47 -14.22 13.60 9.89
CA GLN A 47 -13.97 14.92 10.46
C GLN A 47 -13.66 15.95 9.38
N LYS A 48 -12.86 15.59 8.37
CA LYS A 48 -12.47 16.50 7.28
C LYS A 48 -13.55 16.68 6.22
N GLN A 49 -14.23 15.59 5.88
CA GLN A 49 -15.26 15.58 4.86
C GLN A 49 -16.45 14.72 5.33
N PRO A 50 -17.46 15.32 5.99
CA PRO A 50 -18.57 14.57 6.57
C PRO A 50 -19.47 13.88 5.52
N SER A 51 -19.58 14.48 4.34
CA SER A 51 -20.43 14.03 3.24
C SER A 51 -19.63 13.51 2.04
N ARG A 52 -20.29 12.68 1.25
CA ARG A 52 -19.78 12.08 0.00
C ARG A 52 -19.75 13.12 -1.14
N PRO A 53 -19.11 12.83 -2.29
CA PRO A 53 -18.35 11.62 -2.62
C PRO A 53 -16.94 11.59 -2.02
N TYR A 54 -16.42 10.40 -1.72
CA TYR A 54 -15.04 10.21 -1.29
C TYR A 54 -14.21 9.66 -2.44
N ALA A 55 -13.01 10.22 -2.63
CA ALA A 55 -11.95 9.65 -3.44
C ALA A 55 -10.84 9.19 -2.50
N LEU A 56 -10.65 7.88 -2.41
CA LEU A 56 -9.54 7.30 -1.66
C LEU A 56 -8.44 6.92 -2.65
N ALA A 57 -7.20 7.27 -2.31
CA ALA A 57 -6.04 6.90 -3.09
C ALA A 57 -5.02 6.22 -2.18
N ASP A 58 -4.61 5.01 -2.55
CA ASP A 58 -3.74 4.18 -1.73
C ASP A 58 -2.39 3.95 -2.39
N TYR A 59 -1.36 3.67 -1.59
CA TYR A 59 0.00 3.38 -2.07
C TYR A 59 0.65 2.20 -1.36
N SER A 60 0.73 1.03 -2.01
CA SER A 60 1.47 -0.15 -1.51
C SER A 60 0.95 -0.53 -0.12
N TYR A 61 1.86 -0.61 0.85
CA TYR A 61 1.57 -0.94 2.23
C TYR A 61 1.04 0.24 3.06
N GLY A 62 1.08 1.48 2.53
CA GLY A 62 0.50 2.65 3.18
C GLY A 62 -1.03 2.73 3.07
N GLY A 63 -1.64 1.86 2.27
CA GLY A 63 -3.08 1.79 2.02
C GLY A 63 -3.70 0.48 2.47
N SER A 64 -3.64 0.19 3.76
CA SER A 64 -4.23 -1.04 4.35
C SER A 64 -5.77 -1.14 4.20
N PHE A 65 -6.42 -0.15 3.58
CA PHE A 65 -7.87 -0.09 3.37
C PHE A 65 -8.31 -1.09 2.29
N ASP A 66 -7.58 -1.16 1.18
CA ASP A 66 -7.94 -1.93 -0.01
C ASP A 66 -6.76 -2.76 -0.53
N LEU A 67 -6.18 -3.61 0.32
CA LEU A 67 -5.16 -4.56 -0.14
C LEU A 67 -5.73 -5.46 -1.24
N PRO A 68 -5.03 -5.65 -2.38
CA PRO A 68 -5.48 -6.59 -3.40
C PRO A 68 -5.80 -7.96 -2.79
N PRO A 69 -6.91 -8.63 -3.15
CA PRO A 69 -7.35 -9.86 -2.47
C PRO A 69 -6.31 -10.98 -2.44
N TYR A 70 -5.36 -11.00 -3.39
CA TYR A 70 -4.25 -11.96 -3.41
C TYR A 70 -3.17 -11.71 -2.34
N THR A 71 -3.12 -10.51 -1.76
CA THR A 71 -2.09 -10.10 -0.80
C THR A 71 -2.08 -11.01 0.42
N LYS A 72 -3.26 -11.45 0.89
CA LYS A 72 -3.36 -12.40 2.02
C LYS A 72 -2.63 -13.72 1.73
N ASP A 73 -2.68 -14.21 0.49
CA ASP A 73 -2.01 -15.45 0.09
C ASP A 73 -0.49 -15.29 0.09
N ILE A 74 0.01 -14.13 -0.34
CA ILE A 74 1.44 -13.81 -0.27
C ILE A 74 1.88 -13.70 1.19
N MET A 75 1.14 -12.97 2.02
CA MET A 75 1.51 -12.77 3.43
C MET A 75 1.49 -14.05 4.26
N ARG A 76 0.65 -15.04 3.89
CA ARG A 76 0.64 -16.37 4.50
C ARG A 76 1.87 -17.22 4.15
N ARG A 77 2.53 -16.94 3.01
CA ARG A 77 3.73 -17.67 2.56
C ARG A 77 5.03 -17.12 3.16
N LEU A 78 5.01 -15.89 3.67
CA LEU A 78 6.18 -15.26 4.27
C LEU A 78 6.34 -15.71 5.73
N ASP A 79 7.51 -16.28 6.05
CA ASP A 79 7.96 -16.55 7.41
C ASP A 79 8.73 -15.34 7.95
N TRP A 80 8.11 -14.61 8.87
CA TRP A 80 8.68 -13.39 9.47
C TRP A 80 9.37 -13.67 10.81
N THR A 81 9.35 -14.90 11.30
CA THR A 81 9.91 -15.27 12.61
C THR A 81 11.44 -15.09 12.65
N GLY A 82 12.09 -15.08 11.48
CA GLY A 82 13.53 -14.78 11.33
C GLY A 82 13.90 -13.30 11.31
N CYS A 83 12.95 -12.36 11.23
CA CYS A 83 13.25 -10.94 11.01
C CYS A 83 14.04 -10.29 12.15
N LEU A 84 13.72 -10.60 13.42
CA LEU A 84 14.47 -10.07 14.56
C LEU A 84 15.91 -10.58 14.60
N LEU A 85 16.14 -11.85 14.21
CA LEU A 85 17.48 -12.42 14.06
C LEU A 85 18.27 -11.67 12.97
N HIS A 86 17.61 -11.32 11.86
CA HIS A 86 18.22 -10.56 10.78
C HIS A 86 18.53 -9.11 11.16
N VAL A 87 17.71 -8.44 11.97
CA VAL A 87 18.00 -7.10 12.51
C VAL A 87 19.28 -7.11 13.33
N GLY A 88 19.44 -8.08 14.25
CA GLY A 88 20.66 -8.23 15.04
C GLY A 88 21.89 -8.45 14.17
N ARG A 89 21.77 -9.27 13.13
CA ARG A 89 22.85 -9.53 12.17
C ARG A 89 23.21 -8.30 11.33
N VAL A 90 22.23 -7.57 10.82
CA VAL A 90 22.46 -6.31 10.08
C VAL A 90 23.19 -5.30 10.95
N MET A 91 22.82 -5.18 12.23
CA MET A 91 23.49 -4.26 13.14
C MET A 91 24.93 -4.66 13.47
N ALA A 92 25.21 -5.97 13.51
CA ALA A 92 26.56 -6.50 13.72
C ALA A 92 27.45 -6.33 12.48
N GLU A 93 26.89 -6.47 11.27
CA GLU A 93 27.64 -6.45 10.01
C GLU A 93 27.71 -5.05 9.36
N ALA A 94 26.80 -4.13 9.69
CA ALA A 94 26.74 -2.82 9.06
C ALA A 94 27.86 -1.87 9.53
N SER A 95 28.62 -1.37 8.55
CA SER A 95 29.64 -0.33 8.72
C SER A 95 29.17 0.79 9.66
N PRO A 96 29.89 1.10 10.74
CA PRO A 96 29.54 2.17 11.68
C PRO A 96 29.31 3.52 10.99
N VAL A 97 30.14 3.86 9.99
CA VAL A 97 30.01 5.10 9.20
C VAL A 97 28.69 5.15 8.44
N ARG A 98 28.28 4.07 7.78
CA ARG A 98 26.99 4.01 7.05
C ARG A 98 25.81 4.06 8.01
N ARG A 99 25.90 3.39 9.16
CA ARG A 99 24.85 3.46 10.19
C ARG A 99 24.63 4.88 10.69
N ALA A 100 25.72 5.62 10.93
CA ALA A 100 25.65 7.01 11.36
C ALA A 100 25.02 7.93 10.31
N VAL A 101 25.42 7.83 9.04
CA VAL A 101 24.89 8.66 7.95
C VAL A 101 23.42 8.33 7.64
N SER A 102 23.00 7.07 7.78
CA SER A 102 21.62 6.65 7.55
C SER A 102 20.70 6.79 8.76
N GLY A 103 21.20 7.22 9.93
CA GLY A 103 20.42 7.26 11.18
C GLY A 103 19.98 5.88 11.68
N LEU A 104 20.66 4.82 11.24
CA LEU A 104 20.27 3.43 11.49
C LEU A 104 20.68 3.00 12.91
N THR A 105 19.72 3.08 13.83
CA THR A 105 19.86 2.61 15.22
C THR A 105 19.11 1.30 15.44
N LEU A 106 19.48 0.55 16.47
CA LEU A 106 18.77 -0.66 16.85
C LEU A 106 17.30 -0.35 17.18
N ALA A 107 17.04 0.75 17.88
CA ALA A 107 15.69 1.22 18.18
C ALA A 107 14.91 1.51 16.89
N SER A 108 15.47 2.29 15.95
CA SER A 108 14.79 2.59 14.68
C SER A 108 14.50 1.35 13.84
N LEU A 109 15.41 0.37 13.82
CA LEU A 109 15.18 -0.90 13.11
C LEU A 109 14.16 -1.78 13.84
N GLY A 110 14.16 -1.76 15.17
CA GLY A 110 13.15 -2.42 15.99
C GLY A 110 11.76 -1.89 15.68
N THR A 111 11.57 -0.57 15.73
CA THR A 111 10.31 0.09 15.35
C THR A 111 9.90 -0.24 13.92
N TRP A 112 10.83 -0.17 12.95
CA TRP A 112 10.54 -0.56 11.57
C TRP A 112 10.09 -2.03 11.45
N THR A 113 10.70 -2.92 12.22
CA THR A 113 10.36 -4.35 12.22
C THR A 113 8.99 -4.57 12.83
N GLU A 114 8.68 -3.92 13.95
CA GLU A 114 7.37 -4.00 14.62
C GLU A 114 6.25 -3.46 13.74
N VAL A 115 6.43 -2.28 13.14
CA VAL A 115 5.47 -1.68 12.21
C VAL A 115 5.24 -2.60 11.01
N THR A 116 6.32 -3.06 10.36
CA THR A 116 6.22 -3.92 9.18
C THR A 116 5.57 -5.27 9.51
N PHE A 117 5.92 -5.85 10.65
CA PHE A 117 5.36 -7.12 11.10
C PHE A 117 3.88 -6.99 11.48
N SER A 118 3.51 -5.91 12.18
CA SER A 118 2.10 -5.65 12.51
C SER A 118 1.27 -5.49 11.23
N LEU A 119 1.74 -4.66 10.28
CA LEU A 119 1.06 -4.50 8.99
C LEU A 119 0.96 -5.82 8.21
N ALA A 120 1.99 -6.66 8.23
CA ALA A 120 1.94 -7.99 7.63
C ALA A 120 0.88 -8.89 8.31
N ASN A 121 0.75 -8.83 9.64
CA ASN A 121 -0.27 -9.56 10.39
C ASN A 121 -1.69 -9.09 10.08
N VAL A 122 -1.89 -7.78 9.94
CA VAL A 122 -3.15 -7.21 9.46
C VAL A 122 -3.48 -7.77 8.08
N GLY A 123 -2.53 -7.73 7.14
CA GLY A 123 -2.71 -8.26 5.78
C GLY A 123 -3.03 -9.77 5.72
N ARG A 124 -2.50 -10.60 6.64
CA ARG A 124 -2.80 -12.04 6.69
C ARG A 124 -4.26 -12.35 7.00
N LYS A 125 -4.90 -11.47 7.77
CA LYS A 125 -6.29 -11.59 8.23
C LYS A 125 -7.25 -10.75 7.37
N TYR A 126 -6.73 -9.97 6.43
CA TYR A 126 -7.53 -9.14 5.54
C TYR A 126 -8.45 -10.02 4.68
N ASP A 127 -9.75 -9.76 4.79
CA ASP A 127 -10.77 -10.33 3.94
C ASP A 127 -11.74 -9.20 3.54
N PRO A 128 -11.75 -8.78 2.27
CA PRO A 128 -12.66 -7.74 1.81
C PRO A 128 -14.08 -8.30 1.84
N TRP A 129 -14.99 -7.57 2.49
CA TRP A 129 -16.36 -8.02 2.78
C TRP A 129 -17.43 -7.11 2.18
N SER A 130 -17.05 -5.92 1.72
CA SER A 130 -17.92 -4.94 1.09
C SER A 130 -17.51 -4.70 -0.36
N THR A 131 -18.42 -4.12 -1.13
CA THR A 131 -18.15 -3.70 -2.50
C THR A 131 -17.95 -2.20 -2.60
N VAL A 132 -17.18 -1.79 -3.59
CA VAL A 132 -17.09 -0.39 -4.03
C VAL A 132 -17.84 -0.18 -5.33
N SER A 133 -18.29 1.04 -5.59
CA SER A 133 -18.99 1.35 -6.85
C SER A 133 -18.01 1.36 -8.03
N TRP A 134 -16.90 2.10 -7.91
CA TRP A 134 -15.91 2.28 -8.96
C TRP A 134 -14.49 2.08 -8.44
N MET A 135 -13.61 1.56 -9.28
CA MET A 135 -12.20 1.37 -8.96
C MET A 135 -11.33 1.56 -10.21
N ASP A 136 -10.23 2.30 -10.05
CA ASP A 136 -9.21 2.47 -11.08
C ASP A 136 -7.86 1.94 -10.57
N ILE A 137 -7.35 0.89 -11.21
CA ILE A 137 -6.13 0.19 -10.79
C ILE A 137 -4.99 0.52 -11.73
N PHE A 138 -3.94 1.17 -11.23
CA PHE A 138 -2.73 1.43 -11.99
C PHE A 138 -1.73 0.30 -11.78
N PHE A 139 -1.45 -0.47 -12.83
CA PHE A 139 -0.62 -1.67 -12.71
C PHE A 139 0.66 -1.60 -13.55
N TYR A 140 1.72 -2.16 -13.00
CA TYR A 140 3.10 -2.06 -13.46
C TYR A 140 3.70 -3.47 -13.65
N ASP A 141 4.99 -3.57 -13.96
CA ASP A 141 5.67 -4.86 -14.09
C ASP A 141 5.93 -5.48 -12.70
N PRO A 142 5.35 -6.66 -12.39
CA PRO A 142 5.31 -7.19 -11.04
C PRO A 142 6.69 -7.60 -10.51
N LEU A 143 6.80 -7.67 -9.19
CA LEU A 143 7.89 -8.42 -8.56
C LEU A 143 7.76 -9.91 -8.92
N ARG A 144 8.88 -10.60 -9.14
CA ARG A 144 8.88 -12.04 -9.47
C ARG A 144 8.18 -12.92 -8.44
N GLY A 145 8.12 -12.50 -7.19
CA GLY A 145 7.40 -13.21 -6.12
C GLY A 145 5.87 -13.01 -6.14
N VAL A 146 5.37 -12.05 -6.93
CA VAL A 146 3.94 -11.71 -7.05
C VAL A 146 3.32 -12.35 -8.30
N ALA A 147 4.00 -12.26 -9.43
CA ALA A 147 3.60 -12.87 -10.70
C ALA A 147 4.82 -13.01 -11.63
N ALA A 148 4.81 -13.99 -12.52
CA ALA A 148 5.87 -14.24 -13.50
C ALA A 148 5.84 -13.26 -14.68
N SER A 149 4.67 -12.70 -14.99
CA SER A 149 4.50 -11.71 -16.05
C SER A 149 3.49 -10.64 -15.68
N ARG A 150 3.53 -9.53 -16.42
CA ARG A 150 2.55 -8.46 -16.31
C ARG A 150 1.13 -8.92 -16.66
N GLU A 151 1.03 -9.88 -17.58
CA GLU A 151 -0.24 -10.49 -17.98
C GLU A 151 -0.82 -11.32 -16.83
N GLU A 152 -0.03 -12.19 -16.21
CA GLU A 152 -0.45 -12.96 -15.02
C GLU A 152 -0.85 -12.02 -13.88
N TYR A 153 -0.07 -10.96 -13.65
CA TYR A 153 -0.41 -9.96 -12.64
C TYR A 153 -1.79 -9.32 -12.91
N ARG A 154 -2.04 -8.94 -14.16
CA ARG A 154 -3.29 -8.30 -14.58
C ARG A 154 -4.49 -9.27 -14.53
N TYR A 155 -4.37 -10.47 -15.06
CA TYR A 155 -5.52 -11.35 -15.30
C TYR A 155 -5.73 -12.43 -14.24
N THR A 156 -4.74 -12.68 -13.37
CA THR A 156 -4.88 -13.67 -12.28
C THR A 156 -4.93 -13.01 -10.90
N GLN A 157 -4.09 -12.00 -10.67
CA GLN A 157 -4.00 -11.35 -9.37
C GLN A 157 -4.97 -10.19 -9.25
N LEU A 158 -4.88 -9.20 -10.14
CA LEU A 158 -5.69 -7.98 -10.07
C LEU A 158 -7.15 -8.21 -10.47
N ASN A 159 -7.44 -9.22 -11.30
CA ASN A 159 -8.82 -9.54 -11.68
C ASN A 159 -9.72 -10.01 -10.54
N ARG A 160 -9.15 -10.38 -9.39
CA ARG A 160 -9.92 -10.71 -8.19
C ARG A 160 -10.75 -9.52 -7.66
N TRP A 161 -10.45 -8.30 -8.10
CA TRP A 161 -11.25 -7.12 -7.81
C TRP A 161 -12.61 -7.10 -8.53
N GLU A 162 -12.80 -7.88 -9.60
CA GLU A 162 -14.07 -7.93 -10.35
C GLU A 162 -15.25 -8.35 -9.45
N GLU A 163 -15.00 -9.18 -8.43
CA GLU A 163 -16.02 -9.64 -7.47
C GLU A 163 -16.40 -8.57 -6.42
N LEU A 164 -15.56 -7.53 -6.28
CA LEU A 164 -15.66 -6.52 -5.22
C LEU A 164 -16.04 -5.14 -5.75
N VAL A 165 -16.14 -4.97 -7.07
CA VAL A 165 -16.49 -3.70 -7.72
C VAL A 165 -17.81 -3.87 -8.46
N SER A 166 -18.81 -3.07 -8.09
CA SER A 166 -20.19 -3.28 -8.53
C SER A 166 -20.56 -2.58 -9.84
N ASN A 167 -19.90 -1.47 -10.22
CA ASN A 167 -20.26 -0.73 -11.43
C ASN A 167 -19.14 -0.68 -12.48
N ASP A 168 -18.00 -0.05 -12.21
CA ASP A 168 -16.95 0.18 -13.24
C ASP A 168 -15.56 -0.01 -12.64
N LEU A 169 -14.89 -1.07 -13.10
CA LEU A 169 -13.52 -1.42 -12.75
C LEU A 169 -12.62 -1.23 -13.98
N LYS A 170 -11.62 -0.35 -13.85
CA LYS A 170 -10.68 -0.05 -14.94
C LYS A 170 -9.25 -0.35 -14.52
N PHE A 171 -8.47 -0.81 -15.49
CA PHE A 171 -7.07 -1.17 -15.30
C PHE A 171 -6.18 -0.35 -16.22
N HIS A 172 -5.16 0.25 -15.64
CA HIS A 172 -4.33 1.27 -16.25
C HIS A 172 -2.87 0.86 -16.21
N GLY A 173 -2.38 0.23 -17.28
CA GLY A 173 -0.96 -0.15 -17.37
C GLY A 173 0.00 1.05 -17.37
N VAL A 174 0.90 1.15 -16.40
CA VAL A 174 1.94 2.20 -16.28
C VAL A 174 3.36 1.65 -16.47
N ASP A 175 4.33 2.52 -16.76
CA ASP A 175 5.72 2.08 -16.93
C ASP A 175 6.44 1.84 -15.58
N GLY A 176 7.25 0.78 -15.52
CA GLY A 176 8.17 0.52 -14.40
C GLY A 176 7.72 -0.66 -13.53
N HIS A 177 8.36 -0.78 -12.37
CA HIS A 177 8.04 -1.73 -11.30
C HIS A 177 7.44 -1.02 -10.09
N HIS A 178 6.93 -1.80 -9.12
CA HIS A 178 6.39 -1.34 -7.84
C HIS A 178 7.18 -0.16 -7.25
N TYR A 179 8.49 -0.32 -7.05
CA TYR A 179 9.35 0.67 -6.40
C TYR A 179 9.85 1.80 -7.34
N THR A 180 9.41 1.84 -8.61
CA THR A 180 9.87 2.84 -9.58
C THR A 180 8.76 3.62 -10.26
N MET A 181 7.49 3.17 -10.22
CA MET A 181 6.38 3.80 -10.95
C MET A 181 6.28 5.32 -10.71
N ILE A 182 6.46 5.78 -9.47
CA ILE A 182 6.44 7.22 -9.12
C ILE A 182 7.82 7.83 -8.91
N SER A 183 8.89 7.15 -9.35
CA SER A 183 10.24 7.71 -9.27
C SER A 183 10.31 9.04 -10.03
N THR A 184 11.28 9.89 -9.66
CA THR A 184 11.49 11.22 -10.28
C THR A 184 11.52 11.18 -11.81
N GLY A 185 12.08 10.12 -12.43
CA GLY A 185 12.12 9.93 -13.87
C GLY A 185 10.81 9.44 -14.52
N ARG A 186 9.84 8.95 -13.74
CA ARG A 186 8.59 8.34 -14.23
C ARG A 186 7.33 9.10 -13.81
N VAL A 187 7.38 9.83 -12.69
CA VAL A 187 6.24 10.59 -12.16
C VAL A 187 5.69 11.60 -13.17
N GLN A 188 6.54 12.18 -14.03
CA GLN A 188 6.13 13.13 -15.06
C GLN A 188 5.20 12.51 -16.13
N LYS A 189 5.32 11.20 -16.38
CA LYS A 189 4.40 10.45 -17.26
C LYS A 189 3.17 9.94 -16.50
N PHE A 190 3.37 9.55 -15.24
CA PHE A 190 2.31 9.01 -14.41
C PHE A 190 1.26 10.07 -14.03
N GLN A 191 1.69 11.25 -13.59
CA GLN A 191 0.82 12.34 -13.13
C GLN A 191 -0.27 12.75 -14.15
N PRO A 192 0.02 13.03 -15.44
CA PRO A 192 -1.03 13.41 -16.39
C PRO A 192 -2.03 12.28 -16.61
N ARG A 193 -1.59 11.02 -16.51
CA ARG A 193 -2.49 9.87 -16.63
C ARG A 193 -3.43 9.76 -15.43
N LEU A 194 -2.91 9.94 -14.22
CA LEU A 194 -3.74 10.00 -13.02
C LEU A 194 -4.77 11.13 -13.11
N LYS A 195 -4.36 12.33 -13.54
CA LYS A 195 -5.27 13.46 -13.75
C LYS A 195 -6.39 13.13 -14.73
N ASN A 196 -6.07 12.52 -15.87
CA ASN A 196 -7.09 12.15 -16.86
C ASN A 196 -8.09 11.12 -16.31
N VAL A 197 -7.63 10.16 -15.50
CA VAL A 197 -8.51 9.18 -14.86
C VAL A 197 -9.42 9.84 -13.81
N LEU A 198 -8.87 10.73 -12.98
CA LEU A 198 -9.64 11.50 -12.00
C LEU A 198 -10.71 12.36 -12.69
N SER A 199 -10.34 13.11 -13.72
CA SER A 199 -11.31 13.93 -14.46
C SER A 199 -12.38 13.11 -15.16
N ALA A 200 -12.07 11.88 -15.60
CA ALA A 200 -13.08 10.96 -16.15
C ALA A 200 -14.04 10.39 -15.09
N ARG A 201 -13.77 10.64 -13.80
CA ARG A 201 -14.63 10.33 -12.65
C ARG A 201 -15.27 11.58 -12.03
N ASP A 202 -15.14 12.74 -12.69
CA ASP A 202 -15.57 14.05 -12.17
C ASP A 202 -14.90 14.44 -10.84
N LEU A 203 -13.62 14.07 -10.69
CA LEU A 203 -12.75 14.36 -9.53
C LEU A 203 -11.57 15.28 -9.88
#